data_AF-K1YUA3-F1
#
_entry.id   AF-K1YUA3-F1
#
_cell.length_a   1.000
_cell.length_b   1.000
_cell.length_c   1.000
_cell.angle_alpha   90.00
_cell.angle_beta   90.00
_cell.angle_gamma   90.00
#
_symmetry.space_group_name_H-M   'P 1'
#
loop_
_entity.id
_entity.type
_entity.pdbx_description
1 polymer ?
#
loop_
_entity_poly.entity_id
_entity_poly.type
_entity_poly.pdbx_seq_one_letter_code
_entity_poly.pdbx_strand_id
1 'polypeptide(L)'
;WGLLRRWQTWLAGLYAAGWLWFFVLSLVVITTVVSSYVYAMPYHKCPFCILKPEYHYFGFALYGALIPATFFGASAPIVGLVGGREGLEGVVARYQRLAVQLSLILLVIFSGLSLYHYLKYLISGGEG
;
A
#
# COMPACT_ATOMS: atom_id res chain seq x y z
N TRP A 1 -5.30 18.40 -28.84
CA TRP A 1 -6.24 17.42 -28.23
C TRP A 1 -5.70 15.99 -28.21
N GLY A 2 -5.21 15.41 -29.31
CA GLY A 2 -4.64 14.04 -29.32
C GLY A 2 -3.37 13.84 -28.46
N LEU A 3 -2.43 14.80 -28.47
CA LEU A 3 -1.20 14.71 -27.68
C LEU A 3 -1.45 14.73 -26.16
N LEU A 4 -2.33 15.63 -25.69
CA LEU A 4 -2.71 15.76 -24.28
C LEU A 4 -3.36 14.47 -23.74
N ARG A 5 -4.27 13.87 -24.52
CA ARG A 5 -4.93 12.61 -24.17
C ARG A 5 -3.95 11.44 -24.10
N ARG A 6 -2.98 11.38 -25.04
CA ARG A 6 -1.91 10.37 -25.04
C ARG A 6 -1.05 10.50 -23.79
N TRP A 7 -0.60 11.71 -23.44
CA TRP A 7 0.16 11.96 -22.21
C TRP A 7 -0.59 11.56 -20.95
N GLN A 8 -1.89 11.86 -20.88
CA GLN A 8 -2.73 11.49 -19.75
C GLN A 8 -2.85 9.97 -19.55
N THR A 9 -2.94 9.19 -20.64
CA THR A 9 -2.95 7.72 -20.56
C THR A 9 -1.60 7.13 -20.13
N TRP A 10 -0.48 7.72 -20.56
CA TRP A 10 0.85 7.30 -20.11
C TRP A 10 1.05 7.57 -18.63
N LEU A 11 0.67 8.76 -18.16
CA LEU A 11 0.73 9.12 -16.73
C LEU A 11 -0.15 8.21 -15.87
N ALA A 12 -1.35 7.87 -16.35
CA ALA A 12 -2.24 6.91 -15.68
C ALA A 12 -1.62 5.51 -15.57
N GLY A 13 -0.97 5.04 -16.65
CA GLY A 13 -0.23 3.78 -16.66
C GLY A 13 0.97 3.78 -15.71
N LEU A 14 1.77 4.84 -15.72
CA LEU A 14 2.91 5.01 -14.81
C LEU A 14 2.46 5.05 -13.34
N TYR A 15 1.37 5.73 -13.04
CA TYR A 15 0.79 5.78 -11.69
C TYR A 15 0.34 4.39 -11.21
N ALA A 16 -0.38 3.63 -12.05
CA ALA A 16 -0.77 2.26 -11.72
C ALA A 16 0.44 1.35 -11.52
N ALA A 17 1.43 1.42 -12.42
CA ALA A 17 2.68 0.66 -12.30
C ALA A 17 3.46 1.03 -11.04
N GLY A 18 3.46 2.32 -10.66
CA GLY A 18 4.06 2.79 -9.41
C GLY A 18 3.44 2.15 -8.16
N TRP A 19 2.12 1.98 -8.13
CA TRP A 19 1.44 1.27 -7.04
C TRP A 19 1.79 -0.22 -6.98
N LEU A 20 1.88 -0.89 -8.12
CA LEU A 20 2.29 -2.29 -8.18
C LEU A 20 3.76 -2.47 -7.75
N TRP A 21 4.63 -1.57 -8.19
CA TRP A 21 6.03 -1.54 -7.77
C TRP A 21 6.15 -1.30 -6.27
N PHE A 22 5.42 -0.32 -5.74
CA PHE A 22 5.35 -0.03 -4.31
C PHE A 22 4.87 -1.24 -3.50
N PHE A 23 3.87 -1.97 -4.00
CA PHE A 23 3.38 -3.20 -3.35
C PHE A 23 4.51 -4.23 -3.18
N VAL A 24 5.23 -4.54 -4.27
CA VAL A 24 6.34 -5.50 -4.25
C VAL A 24 7.45 -5.04 -3.31
N LEU A 25 7.85 -3.78 -3.38
CA LEU A 25 8.85 -3.21 -2.46
C LEU A 25 8.39 -3.29 -1.00
N SER A 26 7.12 -3.02 -0.74
CA SER A 26 6.55 -3.10 0.61
C SER A 26 6.61 -4.53 1.15
N LEU A 27 6.33 -5.55 0.33
CA LEU A 27 6.48 -6.95 0.74
C LEU A 27 7.94 -7.29 1.08
N VAL A 28 8.90 -6.79 0.30
CA VAL A 28 10.34 -6.95 0.60
C VAL A 28 10.69 -6.29 1.93
N VAL A 29 10.22 -5.06 2.16
CA VAL A 29 10.44 -4.30 3.40
C VAL A 29 9.80 -4.99 4.60
N ILE A 30 8.57 -5.50 4.47
CA ILE A 30 7.91 -6.28 5.53
C ILE A 30 8.79 -7.48 5.91
N THR A 31 9.24 -8.23 4.90
CA THR A 31 10.01 -9.48 5.08
C THR A 31 11.41 -9.25 5.68
N THR A 32 12.08 -8.17 5.29
CA THR A 32 13.51 -7.95 5.60
C THR A 32 13.76 -6.96 6.72
N VAL A 33 12.90 -5.95 6.88
CA VAL A 33 13.08 -4.85 7.84
C VAL A 33 12.03 -4.92 8.94
N VAL A 34 10.75 -4.91 8.60
CA VAL A 34 9.70 -4.90 9.63
C VAL A 34 9.76 -6.19 10.46
N SER A 35 9.88 -7.35 9.81
CA SER A 35 10.03 -8.63 10.48
C SER A 35 11.23 -8.69 11.43
N SER A 36 12.37 -8.06 11.11
CA SER A 36 13.52 -8.10 12.03
C SER A 36 13.25 -7.39 13.35
N TYR A 37 12.47 -6.29 13.32
CA TYR A 37 12.06 -5.57 14.53
C TYR A 37 10.90 -6.23 15.26
N VAL A 38 9.97 -6.87 14.54
CA VAL A 38 8.84 -7.57 15.16
C VAL A 38 9.30 -8.87 15.83
N TYR A 39 10.23 -9.60 15.22
CA TYR A 39 10.72 -10.88 15.74
C TYR A 39 11.89 -10.73 16.71
N ALA A 40 12.46 -9.52 16.82
CA ALA A 40 13.74 -9.28 17.49
C ALA A 40 14.87 -10.22 17.02
N MET A 41 14.79 -10.70 15.76
CA MET A 41 15.73 -11.68 15.20
C MET A 41 16.03 -11.36 13.73
N PRO A 42 17.20 -10.79 13.41
CA PRO A 42 17.49 -10.24 12.08
C PRO A 42 17.60 -11.30 10.97
N TYR A 43 17.85 -12.56 11.34
CA TYR A 43 17.95 -13.67 10.40
C TYR A 43 16.61 -14.36 10.12
N HIS A 44 15.56 -14.06 10.89
CA HIS A 44 14.24 -14.65 10.69
C HIS A 44 13.44 -13.83 9.68
N LYS A 45 13.34 -14.32 8.44
CA LYS A 45 12.72 -13.59 7.31
C LYS A 45 11.43 -14.23 6.79
N CYS A 46 10.71 -14.98 7.62
CA CYS A 46 9.43 -15.55 7.23
C CYS A 46 8.36 -14.45 7.20
N PRO A 47 7.74 -14.12 6.05
CA PRO A 47 6.71 -13.07 5.97
C PRO A 47 5.36 -13.50 6.57
N PHE A 48 5.21 -14.78 6.93
CA PHE A 48 3.97 -15.34 7.45
C PHE A 48 3.98 -15.53 8.97
N CYS A 49 5.17 -15.60 9.61
CA CYS A 49 5.24 -15.74 11.07
C CYS A 49 4.61 -14.55 11.79
N ILE A 50 4.69 -13.34 11.24
CA ILE A 50 4.10 -12.10 11.76
C ILE A 50 2.56 -12.16 11.86
N LEU A 51 1.92 -13.13 11.20
CA LEU A 51 0.48 -13.39 11.30
C LEU A 51 0.13 -14.25 12.53
N LYS A 52 1.10 -14.81 13.22
CA LYS A 52 0.84 -15.76 14.30
C LYS A 52 0.48 -15.07 15.62
N PRO A 53 -0.17 -15.79 16.56
CA PRO A 53 -0.54 -15.25 17.86
C PRO A 53 0.66 -14.72 18.66
N GLU A 54 1.84 -15.35 18.51
CA GLU A 54 3.07 -14.95 19.20
C GLU A 54 3.49 -13.50 18.90
N TYR A 55 3.05 -12.95 17.77
CA TYR A 55 3.28 -11.55 17.38
C TYR A 55 1.97 -10.75 17.37
N HIS A 56 1.01 -11.14 18.21
CA HIS A 56 -0.29 -10.48 18.37
C HIS A 56 -1.05 -10.30 17.05
N TYR A 57 -0.85 -11.20 16.08
CA TYR A 57 -1.48 -11.09 14.76
C TYR A 57 -1.16 -9.78 14.01
N PHE A 58 -0.05 -9.11 14.34
CA PHE A 58 0.31 -7.78 13.83
C PHE A 58 0.37 -7.72 12.29
N GLY A 59 0.74 -8.84 11.65
CA GLY A 59 0.77 -8.96 10.19
C GLY A 59 -0.58 -8.67 9.53
N PHE A 60 -1.70 -9.01 10.18
CA PHE A 60 -3.03 -8.73 9.62
C PHE A 60 -3.29 -7.24 9.48
N ALA A 61 -2.82 -6.42 10.42
CA ALA A 61 -2.94 -4.96 10.32
C ALA A 61 -2.08 -4.41 9.17
N LEU A 62 -0.84 -4.89 9.02
CA LEU A 62 0.06 -4.48 7.94
C LEU A 62 -0.49 -4.84 6.56
N TYR A 63 -0.79 -6.13 6.32
CA TYR A 63 -1.31 -6.58 5.03
C TYR A 63 -2.71 -6.03 4.77
N GLY A 64 -3.54 -5.93 5.81
CA GLY A 64 -4.87 -5.34 5.76
C GLY A 64 -4.88 -3.85 5.42
N ALA A 65 -3.79 -3.13 5.66
CA ALA A 65 -3.62 -1.76 5.18
C ALA A 65 -3.00 -1.72 3.78
N LEU A 66 -1.90 -2.46 3.55
CA LEU A 66 -1.13 -2.43 2.31
C LEU A 66 -1.93 -2.89 1.08
N ILE A 67 -2.59 -4.05 1.18
CA ILE A 67 -3.31 -4.65 0.04
C ILE A 67 -4.41 -3.69 -0.45
N PRO A 68 -5.36 -3.23 0.38
CA PRO A 68 -6.38 -2.32 -0.12
C PRO A 68 -5.81 -0.95 -0.52
N ALA A 69 -4.75 -0.45 0.12
CA ALA A 69 -4.09 0.79 -0.33
C ALA A 69 -3.66 0.67 -1.78
N THR A 70 -2.94 -0.40 -2.11
CA THR A 70 -2.43 -0.66 -3.46
C THR A 70 -3.54 -0.99 -4.45
N PHE A 71 -4.58 -1.71 -4.04
CA PHE A 71 -5.74 -1.99 -4.86
C PHE A 71 -6.46 -0.71 -5.29
N PHE A 72 -6.85 0.14 -4.33
CA PHE A 72 -7.54 1.40 -4.65
C PHE A 72 -6.63 2.39 -5.38
N GLY A 73 -5.35 2.41 -5.03
CA GLY A 73 -4.34 3.21 -5.72
C GLY A 73 -4.21 2.82 -7.19
N ALA A 74 -4.04 1.54 -7.49
CA ALA A 74 -3.90 1.05 -8.86
C ALA A 74 -5.21 1.07 -9.66
N SER A 75 -6.37 0.92 -9.01
CA SER A 75 -7.67 0.86 -9.70
C SER A 75 -8.19 2.24 -10.15
N ALA A 76 -7.79 3.33 -9.50
CA ALA A 76 -8.21 4.69 -9.84
C ALA A 76 -8.00 5.08 -11.32
N PRO A 77 -6.82 4.87 -11.95
CA PRO A 77 -6.64 5.10 -13.38
C PRO A 77 -7.40 4.09 -14.25
N ILE A 78 -7.53 2.83 -13.81
CA ILE A 78 -8.14 1.74 -14.59
C ILE A 78 -9.63 2.02 -14.83
N VAL A 79 -10.36 2.52 -13.83
CA VAL A 79 -11.79 2.86 -14.00
C VAL A 79 -12.01 3.95 -15.04
N GLY A 80 -11.01 4.79 -15.29
CA GLY A 80 -11.03 5.84 -16.31
C GLY A 80 -11.19 5.31 -17.73
N LEU A 81 -10.84 4.04 -17.97
CA LEU A 81 -11.03 3.37 -19.27
C LEU A 81 -12.51 3.25 -19.68
N VAL A 82 -13.42 3.25 -18.70
CA VAL A 82 -14.87 3.08 -18.93
C VAL A 82 -15.61 4.41 -18.85
N GLY A 83 -14.95 5.50 -18.45
CA GLY A 83 -15.54 6.82 -18.25
C GLY A 83 -16.03 7.53 -19.51
N GLY A 84 -15.66 7.08 -20.71
CA GLY A 84 -16.13 7.65 -21.97
C GLY A 84 -17.51 7.16 -22.43
N ARG A 85 -18.23 6.38 -21.61
CA ARG A 85 -19.59 5.92 -21.91
C ARG A 85 -20.61 6.89 -21.31
N GLU A 86 -21.65 7.22 -22.08
CA GLU A 86 -22.72 8.12 -21.65
C GLU A 86 -23.32 7.67 -20.31
N GLY A 87 -23.49 8.61 -19.38
CA GLY A 87 -24.05 8.36 -18.04
C GLY A 87 -23.06 7.83 -16.99
N LEU A 88 -21.83 7.45 -17.34
CA LEU A 88 -20.85 6.90 -16.38
C LEU A 88 -19.84 7.91 -15.85
N GLU A 89 -19.69 9.08 -16.48
CA GLU A 89 -18.66 10.08 -16.13
C GLU A 89 -18.69 10.46 -14.64
N GLY A 90 -19.89 10.74 -14.10
CA GLY A 90 -20.06 11.09 -12.69
C GLY A 90 -19.71 9.96 -11.72
N VAL A 91 -20.04 8.71 -12.09
CA VAL A 91 -19.74 7.50 -11.29
C VAL A 91 -18.25 7.24 -11.26
N VAL A 92 -17.59 7.33 -12.43
CA VAL A 92 -16.13 7.15 -12.55
C VAL A 92 -15.40 8.22 -11.75
N ALA A 93 -15.76 9.50 -11.89
CA ALA A 93 -15.11 10.59 -11.16
C ALA A 93 -15.29 10.45 -9.64
N ARG A 94 -16.47 9.99 -9.18
CA ARG A 94 -16.70 9.72 -7.75
C ARG A 94 -15.86 8.55 -7.26
N TYR A 95 -15.81 7.45 -8.00
CA TYR A 95 -14.99 6.29 -7.64
C TYR A 95 -13.51 6.66 -7.58
N GLN A 96 -12.99 7.39 -8.57
CA GLN A 96 -11.60 7.83 -8.60
C GLN A 96 -11.21 8.63 -7.36
N ARG A 97 -12.04 9.60 -6.96
CA ARG A 97 -11.79 10.40 -5.75
C ARG A 97 -11.78 9.53 -4.49
N LEU A 98 -12.77 8.66 -4.33
CA LEU A 98 -12.85 7.77 -3.18
C LEU A 98 -11.69 6.78 -3.14
N ALA A 99 -11.35 6.17 -4.27
CA ALA A 99 -10.24 5.23 -4.38
C ALA A 99 -8.91 5.88 -3.99
N VAL A 100 -8.62 7.08 -4.51
CA VAL A 100 -7.40 7.83 -4.14
C VAL A 100 -7.42 8.24 -2.67
N GLN A 101 -8.54 8.71 -2.13
CA GLN A 101 -8.63 9.06 -0.71
C GLN A 101 -8.39 7.85 0.20
N LEU A 102 -9.05 6.72 -0.10
CA LEU A 102 -8.87 5.48 0.66
C LEU A 102 -7.44 4.96 0.54
N SER A 103 -6.84 5.00 -0.66
CA SER A 103 -5.46 4.54 -0.84
C SER A 103 -4.47 5.36 -0.03
N LEU A 104 -4.63 6.69 0.01
CA LEU A 104 -3.76 7.58 0.80
C LEU A 104 -3.94 7.37 2.30
N ILE A 105 -5.18 7.25 2.80
CA ILE A 105 -5.43 6.98 4.22
C ILE A 105 -4.79 5.64 4.63
N LEU A 106 -5.03 4.58 3.85
CA LEU A 106 -4.47 3.27 4.12
C LEU A 106 -2.94 3.24 3.99
N LEU A 107 -2.37 4.02 3.07
CA LEU A 107 -0.92 4.19 2.95
C LEU A 107 -0.32 4.85 4.20
N VAL A 108 -0.96 5.87 4.75
CA VAL A 108 -0.53 6.50 6.02
C VAL A 108 -0.59 5.49 7.17
N ILE A 109 -1.68 4.72 7.26
CA ILE A 109 -1.83 3.67 8.28
C ILE A 109 -0.72 2.62 8.12
N PHE A 110 -0.51 2.10 6.91
CA PHE A 110 0.55 1.13 6.61
C PHE A 110 1.94 1.66 6.97
N SER A 111 2.23 2.92 6.64
CA SER A 111 3.52 3.56 6.94
C SER A 111 3.73 3.69 8.45
N GLY A 112 2.70 4.12 9.18
CA GLY A 112 2.73 4.21 10.65
C GLY A 112 2.94 2.84 11.31
N LEU A 113 2.20 1.81 10.87
CA LEU A 113 2.37 0.44 11.35
C LEU A 113 3.77 -0.09 11.07
N SER A 114 4.31 0.15 9.87
CA SER A 114 5.65 -0.31 9.47
C SER A 114 6.75 0.31 10.34
N LEU A 115 6.57 1.56 10.78
CA LEU A 115 7.52 2.26 11.64
C LEU A 115 7.37 1.93 13.12
N TYR A 116 6.22 1.39 13.56
CA TYR A 116 5.88 1.26 14.98
C TYR A 116 6.94 0.50 15.80
N HIS A 117 7.31 -0.73 15.39
CA HIS A 117 8.28 -1.53 16.14
C HIS A 117 9.70 -0.95 16.10
N TYR A 118 10.07 -0.32 14.99
CA TYR A 118 11.35 0.38 14.86
C TYR A 118 11.44 1.57 15.81
N LEU A 119 10.40 2.41 15.85
CA LEU A 119 10.34 3.55 16.76
C LEU A 119 10.28 3.11 18.22
N LYS A 120 9.50 2.06 18.53
CA LYS A 120 9.49 1.45 19.87
C LYS A 120 10.89 1.04 20.29
N TYR A 121 11.61 0.33 19.43
CA TYR A 121 12.99 -0.11 19.67
C TYR A 121 13.94 1.06 19.98
N LEU A 122 13.87 2.14 19.18
CA LEU A 122 14.69 3.33 19.39
C LEU A 122 14.39 4.04 20.71
N ILE A 123 13.12 4.12 21.09
CA ILE A 123 12.69 4.82 22.32
C ILE A 123 13.00 4.00 23.57
N SER A 124 12.85 2.68 23.51
CA SER A 124 13.09 1.78 24.65
C SER A 124 14.55 1.36 24.81
N GLY A 125 15.47 1.89 24.00
CA GLY A 125 16.90 1.56 24.08
C GLY A 125 17.24 0.11 23.73
N GLY A 126 16.36 -0.58 23.00
CA GLY A 126 16.53 -2.00 22.65
C GLY A 126 16.20 -3.00 23.76
N GLU A 127 15.68 -2.55 24.91
CA GLU A 127 15.30 -3.43 26.04
C GLU A 127 13.80 -3.77 26.00
N GLY A 128 13.30 -4.28 24.87
CA GLY A 128 11.87 -4.49 24.63
C GLY A 128 11.54 -5.81 23.96
#